data_AF-A0A8H3A7C9-F1
#
_entry.id   AF-A0A8H3A7C9-F1
#
_cell.length_a   1.000
_cell.length_b   1.000
_cell.length_c   1.000
_cell.angle_alpha   90.00
_cell.angle_beta   90.00
_cell.angle_gamma   90.00
#
_symmetry.space_group_name_H-M   'P 1'
#
loop_
_entity.id
_entity.type
_entity.pdbx_description
1 polymer ?
#
loop_
_entity_poly.entity_id
_entity_poly.type
_entity_poly.pdbx_seq_one_letter_code
_entity_poly.pdbx_strand_id
1 'polypeptide(L)'
;MVERVACVDYNLPLQHQVKSKDGRTILSNIHVPKGTHIYLSLGSVNRDKKIWGEDADKFNPHRWLEPMPPSVSESKIPGVYSNMRVPIIVCFFDTIDVLIG
;
A
#
# COMPACT_ATOMS: atom_id res chain seq x y z
N MET A 1 1.00 11.10 8.55
CA MET A 1 0.55 9.72 8.81
C MET A 1 -0.94 9.70 8.50
N VAL A 2 -1.39 8.78 7.65
CA VAL A 2 -2.82 8.67 7.33
C VAL A 2 -3.40 7.59 8.24
N GLU A 3 -4.46 7.94 8.94
CA GLU A 3 -5.18 7.04 9.83
C GLU A 3 -6.52 6.64 9.21
N ARG A 4 -6.90 5.38 9.40
CA ARG A 4 -8.21 4.83 9.06
C ARG A 4 -8.71 3.97 10.21
N VAL A 5 -10.02 3.79 10.31
CA VAL A 5 -10.64 2.91 11.31
C VAL A 5 -11.48 1.88 10.58
N ALA A 6 -11.33 0.60 10.92
CA ALA A 6 -12.13 -0.47 10.33
C ALA A 6 -13.60 -0.34 10.78
N CYS A 7 -14.56 -0.21 9.85
CA CYS A 7 -15.97 -0.12 10.23
C CYS A 7 -16.65 -1.48 10.40
N VAL A 8 -16.02 -2.54 9.93
CA VAL A 8 -16.48 -3.94 10.04
C VAL A 8 -15.30 -4.86 10.33
N ASP A 9 -15.59 -6.08 10.77
CA ASP A 9 -14.59 -7.13 10.89
C ASP A 9 -14.17 -7.58 9.49
N TYR A 10 -12.86 -7.72 9.26
CA TYR A 10 -12.34 -8.03 7.94
C TYR A 10 -11.06 -8.86 7.98
N ASN A 11 -10.91 -9.80 7.04
CA ASN A 11 -9.68 -10.55 6.86
C ASN A 11 -8.87 -9.91 5.74
N LEU A 12 -7.89 -9.09 6.11
CA LEU A 12 -7.06 -8.33 5.19
C LEU A 12 -6.02 -9.26 4.51
N PRO A 13 -6.13 -9.55 3.20
CA PRO A 13 -5.09 -10.26 2.48
C PRO A 13 -3.82 -9.42 2.38
N LEU A 14 -2.67 -10.05 2.59
CA LEU A 14 -1.37 -9.42 2.45
C LEU A 14 -0.87 -9.57 1.01
N GLN A 15 -0.39 -8.47 0.42
CA GLN A 15 0.24 -8.49 -0.90
C GLN A 15 1.48 -9.39 -0.92
N HIS A 16 2.25 -9.37 0.17
CA HIS A 16 3.41 -10.22 0.37
C HIS A 16 3.22 -11.01 1.66
N GLN A 17 3.48 -12.30 1.60
CA GLN A 17 3.42 -13.16 2.78
C GLN A 17 4.42 -12.71 3.85
N VAL A 18 4.00 -12.71 5.10
CA VAL A 18 4.82 -12.28 6.24
C VAL A 18 5.01 -13.46 7.19
N LYS A 19 6.23 -13.61 7.73
CA LYS A 19 6.48 -14.62 8.77
C LYS A 19 5.95 -14.12 10.12
N SER A 20 5.23 -14.98 10.81
CA SER A 20 4.83 -14.74 12.20
C SER A 20 6.06 -14.57 13.09
N LYS A 21 5.88 -13.94 14.26
CA LYS A 21 6.90 -13.74 15.27
C LYS A 21 7.60 -15.04 15.69
N ASP A 22 6.85 -16.15 15.66
CA ASP A 22 7.37 -17.48 16.02
C ASP A 22 8.17 -18.14 14.88
N GLY A 23 8.26 -17.50 13.71
CA GLY A 23 9.01 -17.94 12.53
C GLY A 23 8.44 -19.17 11.80
N ARG A 24 7.47 -19.86 12.40
CA ARG A 24 6.91 -21.12 11.91
C ARG A 24 5.71 -20.93 10.97
N THR A 25 4.97 -19.86 11.15
CA THR A 25 3.72 -19.60 10.40
C THR A 25 3.96 -18.54 9.35
N ILE A 26 3.56 -18.83 8.12
CA ILE A 26 3.48 -17.86 7.03
C ILE A 26 2.06 -17.31 7.01
N LEU A 27 1.93 -16.00 7.18
CA LEU A 27 0.66 -15.28 7.17
C LEU A 27 0.40 -14.75 5.76
N SER A 28 -0.74 -15.13 5.19
CA SER A 28 -1.26 -14.60 3.92
C SER A 28 -2.39 -13.59 4.14
N ASN A 29 -2.99 -13.57 5.34
CA ASN A 29 -4.01 -12.63 5.75
C ASN A 29 -3.86 -12.26 7.24
N ILE A 30 -4.49 -11.15 7.61
CA ILE A 30 -4.57 -10.66 8.99
C ILE A 30 -6.03 -10.34 9.30
N HIS A 31 -6.54 -10.87 10.40
CA HIS A 31 -7.86 -10.48 10.91
C HIS A 31 -7.80 -9.09 11.53
N VAL A 32 -8.67 -8.19 11.07
CA VAL A 32 -8.80 -6.81 11.51
C VAL A 32 -10.22 -6.62 12.06
N PRO A 33 -10.38 -6.57 13.39
CA PRO A 33 -11.68 -6.31 14.00
C PRO A 33 -12.19 -4.89 13.71
N LYS A 34 -13.51 -4.72 13.72
CA LYS A 34 -14.18 -3.42 13.72
C LYS A 34 -13.64 -2.54 14.85
N GLY A 35 -13.43 -1.26 14.55
CA GLY A 35 -12.88 -0.27 15.46
C GLY A 35 -11.35 -0.26 15.52
N THR A 36 -10.65 -1.15 14.79
CA THR A 36 -9.19 -1.14 14.73
C THR A 36 -8.69 0.09 13.98
N HIS A 37 -7.77 0.83 14.62
CA HIS A 37 -7.05 1.94 14.01
C HIS A 37 -5.90 1.42 13.15
N ILE A 38 -5.87 1.85 11.89
CA ILE A 38 -4.93 1.44 10.87
C ILE A 38 -4.12 2.67 10.46
N TYR A 39 -2.79 2.59 10.61
CA TYR A 39 -1.87 3.67 10.26
C TYR A 39 -1.09 3.30 9.00
N LEU A 40 -1.18 4.15 7.98
CA LEU A 40 -0.53 3.95 6.69
C LEU A 40 0.79 4.72 6.61
N SER A 41 1.87 3.99 6.33
CA SER A 41 3.19 4.58 6.08
C SER A 41 3.42 4.85 4.60
N LEU A 42 2.93 6.00 4.11
CA LEU A 42 3.17 6.45 2.74
C LEU A 42 4.68 6.60 2.45
N GLY A 43 5.45 7.03 3.44
CA GLY A 43 6.89 7.20 3.31
C GLY A 43 7.64 5.87 3.13
N SER A 44 7.12 4.76 3.65
CA SER A 44 7.69 3.42 3.42
C SER A 44 7.40 2.93 2.01
N VAL A 45 6.17 3.12 1.52
CA VAL A 45 5.79 2.74 0.15
C VAL A 45 6.58 3.55 -0.89
N ASN A 46 6.75 4.86 -0.68
CA ASN A 46 7.50 5.73 -1.59
C ASN A 46 9.01 5.46 -1.61
N ARG A 47 9.52 4.64 -0.69
CA ARG A 47 10.93 4.23 -0.61
C ARG A 47 11.11 2.72 -0.78
N ASP A 48 10.05 1.99 -1.11
CA ASP A 48 10.15 0.55 -1.27
C ASP A 48 10.95 0.23 -2.53
N LYS A 49 12.15 -0.33 -2.33
CA LYS A 49 13.04 -0.74 -3.41
C LYS A 49 12.45 -1.79 -4.35
N LYS A 50 11.48 -2.59 -3.88
CA LYS A 50 10.78 -3.54 -4.75
C LYS A 50 9.89 -2.86 -5.77
N ILE A 51 9.38 -1.68 -5.44
CA ILE A 51 8.51 -0.89 -6.31
C ILE A 51 9.37 0.04 -7.17
N TRP A 52 10.26 0.78 -6.51
CA TRP A 52 10.98 1.91 -7.10
C TRP A 52 12.42 1.60 -7.55
N GLY A 53 12.92 0.38 -7.29
CA GLY A 53 14.29 -0.01 -7.59
C GLY A 53 15.29 0.41 -6.50
N GLU A 54 16.56 0.06 -6.70
CA GLU A 54 17.60 0.24 -5.67
C GLU A 54 17.86 1.70 -5.25
N ASP A 55 17.51 2.66 -6.11
CA ASP A 55 17.64 4.09 -5.84
C ASP A 55 16.36 4.72 -5.25
N ALA A 56 15.43 3.92 -4.71
CA ALA A 56 14.19 4.39 -4.08
C ALA A 56 14.40 5.45 -2.98
N ASP A 57 15.53 5.38 -2.27
CA ASP A 57 15.90 6.32 -1.20
C ASP A 57 16.60 7.59 -1.71
N LYS A 58 16.84 7.70 -3.02
CA LYS A 58 17.51 8.84 -3.65
C LYS A 58 16.52 9.74 -4.35
N PHE A 59 16.74 11.05 -4.22
CA PHE A 59 16.03 12.01 -5.04
C PHE A 59 16.54 11.92 -6.49
N ASN A 60 15.76 11.26 -7.35
CA ASN A 60 16.05 11.07 -8.77
C ASN A 60 14.91 11.63 -9.65
N PRO A 61 14.98 12.91 -10.07
CA PRO A 61 13.97 13.53 -10.94
C PRO A 61 13.84 12.85 -12.32
N HIS A 62 14.94 12.29 -12.84
CA HIS A 62 14.96 11.67 -14.17
C HIS A 62 14.06 10.43 -14.25
N ARG A 63 13.78 9.77 -13.11
CA ARG A 63 12.84 8.65 -13.02
C ARG A 63 11.48 8.96 -13.66
N TRP A 64 11.05 10.21 -13.57
CA TRP A 64 9.75 10.67 -14.05
C TRP A 64 9.75 11.08 -15.52
N LEU A 65 10.93 11.09 -16.14
CA LEU A 65 11.11 11.43 -17.56
C LEU A 65 11.16 10.17 -18.44
N GLU A 66 11.32 8.99 -17.84
CA GLU A 66 11.34 7.69 -18.51
C GLU A 66 10.04 6.92 -18.23
N PRO A 67 9.68 5.95 -19.08
CA PRO A 67 8.57 5.05 -18.79
C PRO A 67 8.77 4.35 -17.43
N MET A 68 7.71 4.34 -16.62
CA MET A 68 7.75 3.71 -15.30
C MET A 68 7.99 2.20 -15.41
N PRO A 69 8.79 1.61 -14.49
CA PRO A 69 9.04 0.17 -14.52
C PRO A 69 7.76 -0.63 -14.25
N PRO A 70 7.64 -1.88 -14.77
CA PRO A 70 6.46 -2.71 -14.57
C PRO A 70 6.11 -2.96 -13.09
N SER A 71 7.12 -2.99 -12.21
CA SER A 71 6.97 -3.10 -10.76
C SER A 71 6.04 -2.04 -10.16
N VAL A 72 6.01 -0.85 -10.75
CA VAL A 72 5.14 0.24 -10.32
C VAL A 72 3.70 -0.02 -10.72
N SER A 73 3.45 -0.42 -11.97
CA SER A 73 2.10 -0.78 -12.42
C SER A 73 1.56 -2.04 -11.76
N GLU A 74 2.41 -3.03 -11.50
CA GLU A 74 2.05 -4.32 -10.89
C GLU A 74 1.89 -4.25 -9.37
N SER A 75 2.38 -3.18 -8.74
CA SER A 75 2.26 -2.99 -7.29
C SER A 75 0.80 -2.97 -6.82
N LYS A 76 -0.17 -2.71 -7.72
CA LYS A 76 -1.59 -2.56 -7.39
C LYS A 76 -1.79 -1.57 -6.24
N ILE A 77 -0.99 -0.51 -6.26
CA ILE A 77 -1.04 0.65 -5.38
C ILE A 77 -1.67 1.80 -6.15
N PRO A 78 -3.00 1.92 -6.11
CA PRO A 78 -3.66 3.04 -6.78
C PRO A 78 -3.29 4.39 -6.10
N GLY A 79 -3.55 5.52 -6.77
CA GLY A 79 -3.46 6.85 -6.18
C GLY A 79 -2.06 7.46 -5.94
N VAL A 80 -0.95 6.72 -6.00
CA VAL A 80 0.40 7.32 -5.89
C VAL A 80 0.82 8.06 -7.18
N TYR A 81 0.20 7.72 -8.32
CA TYR A 81 0.63 8.20 -9.64
C TYR A 81 -0.48 8.82 -10.49
N SER A 82 -1.71 8.87 -9.99
CA SER A 82 -2.86 9.42 -10.72
C SER A 82 -2.94 10.93 -10.47
N ASN A 83 -2.16 11.70 -11.21
CA ASN A 83 -2.41 13.08 -11.68
C ASN A 83 -3.09 14.10 -10.74
N MET A 84 -2.31 15.14 -10.43
CA MET A 84 -2.70 16.46 -9.95
C MET A 84 -3.89 17.07 -10.73
N ARG A 85 -4.98 17.36 -10.01
CA ARG A 85 -6.30 17.96 -10.39
C ARG A 85 -7.44 16.93 -10.55
N VAL A 86 -8.57 17.26 -9.89
CA VAL A 86 -9.82 16.50 -9.69
C VAL A 86 -9.78 15.67 -8.38
N PRO A 87 -10.83 15.68 -7.53
CA PRO A 87 -10.71 15.20 -6.15
C PRO A 87 -10.62 13.67 -6.13
N ILE A 88 -9.41 13.16 -5.93
CA ILE A 88 -9.12 11.72 -5.98
C ILE A 88 -9.38 11.12 -4.60
N ILE A 89 -10.61 10.69 -4.41
CA ILE A 89 -10.91 9.40 -3.78
C ILE A 89 -10.44 8.32 -4.78
N VAL A 90 -10.09 7.12 -4.31
CA VAL A 90 -9.80 5.90 -5.11
C VAL A 90 -8.36 5.83 -5.64
N CYS A 91 -7.50 4.88 -5.29
CA CYS A 91 -7.63 3.72 -4.43
C CYS A 91 -6.25 3.44 -3.80
N PHE A 92 -6.17 2.79 -2.65
CA PHE A 92 -5.18 1.79 -2.24
C PHE A 92 -6.04 0.65 -1.65
N PHE A 93 -7.25 0.52 -2.23
CA PHE A 93 -8.52 0.58 -1.50
C PHE A 93 -9.54 -0.42 -2.06
N ASP A 94 -9.25 -1.25 -3.06
CA ASP A 94 -10.27 -2.24 -3.50
C ASP A 94 -10.61 -3.27 -2.40
N THR A 95 -9.74 -3.39 -1.40
CA THR A 95 -9.91 -4.26 -0.23
C THR A 95 -10.43 -3.50 1.01
N ILE A 96 -10.21 -2.19 1.10
CA ILE A 96 -10.57 -1.35 2.26
C ILE A 96 -11.82 -0.48 2.01
N ASP A 97 -12.23 -0.23 0.76
CA ASP A 97 -13.49 0.47 0.46
C ASP A 97 -14.73 -0.39 0.73
N VAL A 98 -14.58 -1.72 0.79
CA VAL A 98 -15.64 -2.62 1.30
C VAL A 98 -15.85 -2.44 2.81
N LEU A 99 -14.92 -1.76 3.48
CA LEU A 99 -14.78 -1.68 4.93
C LEU A 99 -15.18 -0.33 5.51
N ILE A 100 -15.41 0.69 4.67
CA ILE A 100 -15.61 2.08 5.07
C ILE A 100 -16.47 2.75 4.00
N GLY A 101 -17.78 2.89 4.26
CA GLY A 101 -18.62 3.80 3.46
C GLY A 101 -18.18 5.25 3.59
#